data_AF-A0A8T3R239-F1
#
_entry.id   AF-A0A8T3R239-F1
#
_cell.length_a   1.000
_cell.length_b   1.000
_cell.length_c   1.000
_cell.angle_alpha   90.00
_cell.angle_beta   90.00
_cell.angle_gamma   90.00
#
_symmetry.space_group_name_H-M   'P 1'
#
loop_
_entity.id
_entity.type
_entity.pdbx_description
1 polymer ?
#
loop_
_entity_poly.entity_id
_entity_poly.type
_entity_poly.pdbx_seq_one_letter_code
_entity_poly.pdbx_strand_id
1 'polypeptide(L)' 'LYVATTGKLDDIPTPRVREFESQFYRFLETERPAILTELADKKALSDELAASLDQAITDFRTTFLA' A
#
# COMPACT_ATOMS: atom_id res chain seq x y z
N LEU A 1 1.53 -0.12 10.53
CA LEU A 1 2.31 -1.32 10.88
C LEU A 1 1.70 -2.60 10.25
N TYR A 2 1.29 -2.55 8.97
CA TYR A 2 0.65 -3.68 8.27
C TYR A 2 1.58 -4.27 7.20
N VAL A 3 2.15 -3.39 6.37
CA VAL A 3 3.08 -3.76 5.28
C VAL A 3 4.39 -4.41 5.78
N ALA A 4 4.82 -4.05 7.00
CA ALA A 4 6.00 -4.62 7.64
C ALA A 4 5.78 -6.05 8.17
N THR A 5 4.54 -6.42 8.49
CA THR A 5 4.18 -7.73 9.05
C THR A 5 3.94 -8.78 7.96
N THR A 6 3.57 -8.34 6.75
CA THR A 6 3.32 -9.23 5.60
C THR A 6 4.57 -9.55 4.78
N GLY A 7 5.75 -9.04 5.17
CA GLY A 7 7.02 -9.28 4.45
C GLY A 7 7.07 -8.66 3.05
N LYS A 8 6.10 -7.80 2.69
CA LYS A 8 5.99 -7.23 1.34
C LYS A 8 6.99 -6.10 1.05
N LEU A 9 7.67 -5.61 2.09
CA LEU A 9 8.73 -4.61 2.00
C LEU A 9 10.15 -5.21 2.00
N ASP A 10 10.31 -6.53 2.04
CA ASP A 10 11.63 -7.18 2.18
C ASP A 10 12.58 -6.85 1.01
N ASP A 11 12.02 -6.70 -0.19
CA ASP A 11 12.77 -6.32 -1.41
C ASP A 11 13.04 -4.81 -1.55
N ILE A 12 12.48 -3.98 -0.67
CA ILE A 12 12.66 -2.53 -0.76
C ILE A 12 13.75 -2.11 0.23
N PRO A 13 14.92 -1.65 -0.24
CA PRO A 13 15.97 -1.20 0.66
C PRO A 13 15.46 -0.03 1.51
N THR A 14 15.80 -0.01 2.80
CA THR A 14 15.40 1.00 3.79
C THR A 14 15.40 2.45 3.28
N PRO A 15 16.40 2.93 2.50
CA PRO A 15 16.37 4.28 1.94
C PRO A 15 15.25 4.52 0.90
N ARG A 16 14.84 3.48 0.15
CA ARG A 16 13.75 3.56 -0.84
C ARG A 16 12.36 3.40 -0.22
N VAL A 17 12.25 2.94 1.02
CA VAL A 17 10.95 2.79 1.71
C VAL A 17 10.22 4.14 1.80
N ARG A 18 10.94 5.25 2.05
CA ARG A 18 10.33 6.59 2.07
C ARG A 18 9.77 7.03 0.72
N GLU A 19 10.50 6.77 -0.36
CA GLU A 19 10.02 7.04 -1.71
C GLU A 19 8.82 6.17 -2.06
N PHE A 20 8.90 4.89 -1.71
CA PHE A 20 7.82 3.93 -1.90
C PHE A 20 6.57 4.40 -1.16
N GLU A 21 6.64 4.79 0.12
CA GLU A 21 5.49 5.30 0.86
C GLU A 21 4.87 6.53 0.20
N SER A 22 5.68 7.52 -0.20
CA SER A 22 5.16 8.74 -0.84
C SER A 22 4.46 8.45 -2.18
N GLN A 23 5.06 7.57 -3.00
CA GLN A 23 4.48 7.20 -4.28
C GLN A 23 3.28 6.27 -4.12
N PHE A 24 3.34 5.31 -3.20
CA PHE A 24 2.25 4.41 -2.88
C PHE A 24 1.04 5.17 -2.33
N TYR A 25 1.27 6.21 -1.52
CA TYR A 25 0.20 7.08 -1.04
C TYR A 25 -0.49 7.83 -2.19
N ARG A 26 0.29 8.40 -3.13
CA ARG A 26 -0.26 8.99 -4.36
C ARG A 26 -1.01 7.98 -5.22
N PHE A 27 -0.47 6.77 -5.36
CA PHE A 27 -1.13 5.69 -6.08
C PHE A 27 -2.47 5.34 -5.43
N LEU A 28 -2.52 5.18 -4.11
CA LEU A 28 -3.76 4.97 -3.39
C LEU A 28 -4.76 6.13 -3.56
N GLU A 29 -4.32 7.39 -3.55
CA GLU A 29 -5.20 8.54 -3.84
C GLU A 29 -5.75 8.52 -5.27
N THR A 30 -4.96 8.09 -6.25
CA THR A 30 -5.32 8.21 -7.67
C THR A 30 -6.06 6.97 -8.19
N GLU A 31 -5.56 5.78 -7.88
CA GLU A 31 -6.07 4.49 -8.36
C GLU A 31 -7.10 3.86 -7.41
N ARG A 32 -6.99 4.10 -6.10
CA ARG A 32 -7.84 3.46 -5.09
C ARG A 32 -8.34 4.43 -4.00
N PRO A 33 -8.95 5.58 -4.36
CA PRO A 33 -9.44 6.55 -3.38
C PRO A 33 -10.54 5.97 -2.47
N ALA A 34 -11.22 4.91 -2.92
CA ALA A 34 -12.18 4.16 -2.13
C ALA A 34 -11.53 3.53 -0.87
N ILE A 35 -10.28 3.06 -0.97
CA ILE A 35 -9.54 2.51 0.16
C ILE A 35 -9.30 3.59 1.20
N LEU A 36 -8.84 4.78 0.79
CA LEU A 36 -8.62 5.91 1.69
C LEU A 36 -9.91 6.41 2.34
N THR A 37 -11.00 6.44 1.56
CA THR A 37 -12.33 6.83 2.06
C THR A 37 -12.83 5.84 3.11
N GLU A 38 -12.77 4.54 2.83
CA GLU A 38 -13.16 3.52 3.79
C GLU A 38 -12.22 3.45 5.00
N LEU A 39 -10.92 3.68 4.82
CA LEU A 39 -9.97 3.75 5.94
C LEU A 39 -10.28 4.96 6.84
N ALA A 40 -10.66 6.09 6.25
CA ALA A 40 -11.05 7.30 6.98
C ALA A 40 -12.39 7.13 7.71
N ASP A 41 -13.36 6.45 7.09
CA ASP A 41 -14.71 6.25 7.61
C ASP A 41 -14.76 5.15 8.67
N LYS A 42 -14.28 3.94 8.34
CA LYS A 42 -14.32 2.77 9.23
C LYS A 42 -13.23 2.81 10.30
N LYS A 43 -12.09 3.50 10.06
CA LYS A 43 -10.86 3.42 10.88
C LYS A 43 -10.40 1.99 11.21
N ALA A 44 -10.91 1.02 10.45
CA ALA A 44 -10.70 -0.40 10.65
C ALA A 44 -10.27 -0.98 9.31
N LEU A 45 -9.19 -1.75 9.36
CA LEU A 45 -8.72 -2.50 8.21
C LEU A 45 -9.59 -3.76 8.10
N SER A 46 -10.69 -3.69 7.35
CA SER A 46 -11.50 -4.88 7.04
C SER A 46 -10.73 -5.81 6.09
N ASP A 47 -11.03 -7.11 6.11
CA ASP A 47 -10.35 -8.11 5.27
C ASP A 47 -10.39 -7.77 3.77
N GLU A 48 -11.48 -7.19 3.27
CA GLU A 48 -11.60 -6.71 1.89
C GLU A 48 -10.66 -5.55 1.57
N LEU A 49 -10.50 -4.63 2.54
CA LEU A 49 -9.61 -3.48 2.42
C LEU A 49 -8.15 -3.93 2.47
N ALA A 50 -7.86 -4.86 3.37
CA ALA A 50 -6.59 -5.55 3.48
C ALA A 50 -6.22 -6.25 2.16
N ALA A 51 -7.13 -7.01 1.56
CA ALA A 51 -6.91 -7.67 0.27
C ALA A 51 -6.69 -6.67 -0.87
N SER A 52 -7.46 -5.58 -0.92
CA SER A 52 -7.28 -4.53 -1.93
C SER A 52 -5.94 -3.79 -1.78
N LEU A 53 -5.54 -3.49 -0.54
CA LEU A 53 -4.23 -2.92 -0.24
C LEU A 53 -3.12 -3.90 -0.65
N ASP A 54 -3.31 -5.18 -0.38
CA ASP A 54 -2.35 -6.24 -0.69
C ASP A 54 -2.11 -6.37 -2.20
N GLN A 55 -3.18 -6.28 -3.01
CA GLN A 55 -3.08 -6.20 -4.46
C GLN A 55 -2.40 -4.91 -4.91
N ALA A 56 -2.81 -3.76 -4.38
CA ALA A 56 -2.21 -2.46 -4.73
C ALA A 56 -0.70 -2.43 -4.44
N ILE A 57 -0.26 -2.99 -3.30
CA ILE A 57 1.15 -3.11 -2.96
C ILE A 57 1.89 -4.00 -3.96
N THR A 58 1.27 -5.12 -4.38
CA THR A 58 1.88 -6.07 -5.32
C THR A 58 2.03 -5.45 -6.71
N ASP A 59 1.00 -4.75 -7.18
CA ASP A 59 0.98 -4.07 -8.47
C ASP A 59 2.01 -2.93 -8.48
N PHE A 60 1.95 -2.06 -7.47
CA PHE A 60 2.88 -0.95 -7.32
C PHE A 60 4.33 -1.43 -7.16
N ARG A 61 4.58 -2.50 -6.41
CA ARG A 61 5.92 -3.11 -6.31
C ARG A 61 6.41 -3.64 -7.65
N THR A 62 5.53 -4.24 -8.45
CA THR A 62 5.89 -4.71 -9.81
C THR A 62 6.26 -3.53 -10.70
N THR A 63 5.51 -2.43 -10.64
CA THR A 63 5.84 -1.19 -11.36
C THR A 63 7.10 -0.50 -10.84
N PHE A 64 7.38 -0.58 -9.54
CA PHE A 64 8.55 0.07 -8.92
C PHE A 64 9.86 -0.71 -9.10
N LEU A 65 9.78 -2.04 -9.24
CA LEU A 65 10.92 -2.92 -9.50
C LEU A 65 11.17 -3.16 -11.00
N ALA A 66 10.19 -2.86 -11.87
CA ALA A 66 10.33 -2.87 -13.33
C ALA A 66 11.16 -1.68 -13.82
#